data_AF-H1S8C9-F1
#
_entry.id   AF-H1S8C9-F1
#
_cell.length_a   1.000
_cell.length_b   1.000
_cell.length_c   1.000
_cell.angle_alpha   90.00
_cell.angle_beta   90.00
_cell.angle_gamma   90.00
#
_symmetry.space_group_name_H-M   'P 1'
#
loop_
_entity.id
_entity.type
_entity.pdbx_description
1 polymer ?
#
loop_
_entity_poly.entity_id
_entity_poly.type
_entity_poly.pdbx_seq_one_letter_code
_entity_poly.pdbx_strand_id
1 'polypeptide(L)'
;METTLPEIPPSLQEAIERYQQARSAFETARDAAARIAGDLIKHQKSAEASETEAQAARLEAANLMRNAAAPLKQIRDLKAKERAAYTQAEDYRGIVADMQLAVDEAKLNAGSAKSNEHTRFCAAITVYADVAMKHAAQTLGPLFAAMELVELAYALEGHHGTTWGQLGYDSPRDAMHDRVRKIIQNAYTAAKTKLTGDKVMGMLKRPNGLDAVETTSPVGRHVKRIELEKRKAELLRSGFALPTSQSDGA
;
A
#
# COMPACT_ATOMS: atom_id res chain seq x y z
N MET A 1 -19.96 -22.71 15.77
CA MET A 1 -20.61 -21.46 15.34
C MET A 1 -19.95 -21.06 14.06
N GLU A 2 -20.63 -21.33 12.96
CA GLU A 2 -20.28 -20.83 11.64
C GLU A 2 -20.50 -19.31 11.68
N THR A 3 -19.45 -18.53 11.41
CA THR A 3 -19.50 -17.06 11.30
C THR A 3 -20.00 -16.60 9.93
N THR A 4 -20.44 -17.52 9.07
CA THR A 4 -20.87 -17.23 7.72
C THR A 4 -22.27 -16.63 7.71
N LEU A 5 -22.36 -15.37 7.28
CA LEU A 5 -23.63 -14.78 6.85
C LEU A 5 -24.28 -15.71 5.81
N PRO A 6 -25.60 -15.97 5.92
CA PRO A 6 -26.32 -16.82 4.97
C PRO A 6 -26.34 -16.21 3.55
N GLU A 7 -26.33 -14.87 3.47
CA GLU A 7 -26.28 -14.12 2.22
C GLU A 7 -25.49 -12.82 2.43
N ILE A 8 -24.71 -12.41 1.41
CA ILE A 8 -23.94 -11.16 1.45
C ILE A 8 -24.88 -10.04 1.00
N PRO A 9 -25.20 -9.05 1.86
CA PRO A 9 -26.07 -7.97 1.46
C PRO A 9 -25.39 -7.05 0.42
N PRO A 10 -26.17 -6.34 -0.43
CA PRO A 10 -25.64 -5.50 -1.49
C PRO A 10 -24.62 -4.45 -1.02
N SER A 11 -24.86 -3.84 0.15
CA SER A 11 -23.95 -2.84 0.72
C SER A 11 -22.58 -3.40 1.09
N LEU A 12 -22.53 -4.65 1.57
CA LEU A 12 -21.28 -5.33 1.87
C LEU A 12 -20.58 -5.75 0.57
N GLN A 13 -21.34 -6.21 -0.43
CA GLN A 13 -20.78 -6.56 -1.73
C GLN A 13 -20.14 -5.35 -2.42
N GLU A 14 -20.81 -4.19 -2.44
CA GLU A 14 -20.27 -2.94 -2.98
C GLU A 14 -18.98 -2.51 -2.25
N ALA A 15 -18.92 -2.67 -0.93
CA ALA A 15 -17.73 -2.37 -0.14
C ALA A 15 -16.55 -3.31 -0.47
N ILE A 16 -16.84 -4.61 -0.66
CA ILE A 16 -15.85 -5.62 -1.08
C ILE A 16 -15.33 -5.29 -2.49
N GLU A 17 -16.19 -4.95 -3.44
CA GLU A 17 -15.79 -4.61 -4.81
C GLU A 17 -14.90 -3.37 -4.84
N ARG A 18 -15.26 -2.32 -4.11
CA ARG A 18 -14.43 -1.11 -3.96
C ARG A 18 -13.07 -1.41 -3.35
N TYR A 19 -13.04 -2.32 -2.37
CA TYR A 19 -11.79 -2.79 -1.79
C TYR A 19 -10.93 -3.55 -2.80
N GLN A 20 -11.51 -4.48 -3.54
CA GLN A 20 -10.81 -5.27 -4.56
C GLN A 20 -10.21 -4.38 -5.66
N GLN A 21 -10.93 -3.35 -6.09
CA GLN A 21 -10.43 -2.35 -7.03
C GLN A 21 -9.25 -1.55 -6.44
N ALA A 22 -9.35 -1.13 -5.18
CA ALA A 22 -8.25 -0.41 -4.52
C ALA A 22 -7.02 -1.30 -4.32
N ARG A 23 -7.23 -2.59 -4.03
CA ARG A 23 -6.18 -3.59 -3.92
C ARG A 23 -5.46 -3.80 -5.25
N SER A 24 -6.19 -4.02 -6.34
CA SER A 24 -5.57 -4.24 -7.67
C SER A 24 -4.83 -3.01 -8.15
N ALA A 25 -5.35 -1.80 -7.87
CA ALA A 25 -4.66 -0.55 -8.16
C ALA A 25 -3.34 -0.42 -7.37
N PHE A 26 -3.33 -0.82 -6.10
CA PHE A 26 -2.09 -0.85 -5.30
C PHE A 26 -1.08 -1.86 -5.84
N GLU A 27 -1.50 -3.10 -6.12
CA GLU A 27 -0.61 -4.15 -6.67
C GLU A 27 0.00 -3.69 -8.00
N THR A 28 -0.81 -3.11 -8.88
CA THR A 28 -0.36 -2.54 -10.17
C THR A 28 0.65 -1.41 -9.96
N ALA A 29 0.37 -0.47 -9.05
CA ALA A 29 1.27 0.65 -8.78
C ALA A 29 2.60 0.22 -8.14
N ARG A 30 2.55 -0.78 -7.24
CA ARG A 30 3.74 -1.39 -6.63
C ARG A 30 4.62 -2.04 -7.69
N ASP A 31 4.02 -2.85 -8.56
CA ASP A 31 4.75 -3.59 -9.59
C ASP A 31 5.32 -2.65 -10.65
N ALA A 32 4.59 -1.60 -11.02
CA ALA A 32 5.09 -0.54 -11.88
C ALA A 32 6.30 0.18 -11.26
N ALA A 33 6.23 0.54 -9.97
CA ALA A 33 7.34 1.19 -9.27
C ALA A 33 8.59 0.28 -9.21
N ALA A 34 8.40 -1.01 -8.94
CA ALA A 34 9.49 -1.99 -8.94
C ALA A 34 10.12 -2.16 -10.33
N ARG A 35 9.31 -2.22 -11.39
CA ARG A 35 9.79 -2.32 -12.77
C ARG A 35 10.62 -1.09 -13.17
N ILE A 36 10.10 0.11 -12.94
CA ILE A 36 10.79 1.36 -13.30
C ILE A 36 12.11 1.50 -12.51
N ALA A 37 12.12 1.10 -11.23
CA ALA A 37 13.36 1.07 -10.44
C ALA A 37 14.39 0.06 -11.01
N GLY A 38 13.93 -1.10 -11.49
CA GLY A 38 14.77 -2.07 -12.19
C GLY A 38 15.36 -1.52 -13.49
N ASP A 39 14.57 -0.77 -14.26
CA ASP A 39 15.02 -0.16 -15.51
C ASP A 39 16.01 1.00 -15.26
N LEU A 40 15.82 1.78 -14.20
CA LEU A 40 16.81 2.79 -13.76
C LEU A 40 18.19 2.14 -13.51
N ILE A 41 18.23 1.02 -12.79
CA ILE A 41 19.50 0.30 -12.51
C ILE A 41 20.16 -0.16 -13.81
N LYS A 42 19.39 -0.61 -14.81
CA LYS A 42 19.94 -1.00 -16.12
C LYS A 42 20.59 0.20 -16.81
N HIS A 43 19.90 1.34 -16.87
CA HIS A 43 20.43 2.55 -17.50
C HIS A 43 21.65 3.12 -16.77
N GLN A 44 21.68 3.03 -15.44
CA GLN A 44 22.87 3.39 -14.65
C GLN A 44 24.09 2.52 -15.02
N LYS A 45 23.90 1.20 -15.12
CA LYS A 45 24.98 0.29 -15.55
C LYS A 45 25.43 0.56 -16.97
N SER A 46 24.51 0.90 -17.88
CA SER A 46 24.86 1.30 -19.25
C SER A 46 25.67 2.60 -19.28
N ALA A 47 25.30 3.60 -18.46
CA ALA A 47 26.06 4.84 -18.33
C ALA A 47 27.50 4.58 -17.83
N GLU A 48 27.63 3.78 -16.78
CA GLU A 48 28.92 3.39 -16.19
C GLU A 48 29.80 2.62 -17.19
N ALA A 49 29.20 1.72 -17.97
CA ALA A 49 29.91 0.98 -19.01
C ALA A 49 30.44 1.91 -20.11
N SER A 50 29.61 2.83 -20.63
CA SER A 50 30.04 3.80 -21.65
C SER A 50 31.14 4.74 -21.14
N GLU A 51 31.05 5.20 -19.88
CA GLU A 51 32.10 5.99 -19.24
C GLU A 51 33.42 5.20 -19.14
N THR A 52 33.35 3.93 -18.74
CA THR A 52 34.52 3.06 -18.62
C THR A 52 35.17 2.83 -19.99
N GLU A 53 34.38 2.63 -21.04
CA GLU A 53 34.87 2.51 -22.42
C GLU A 53 35.55 3.79 -22.91
N ALA A 54 34.98 4.95 -22.60
CA ALA A 54 35.57 6.24 -22.95
C ALA A 54 36.92 6.46 -22.26
N GLN A 55 37.01 6.12 -20.96
CA GLN A 55 38.24 6.20 -20.19
C GLN A 55 39.30 5.22 -20.70
N ALA A 56 38.92 3.98 -21.02
CA ALA A 56 39.82 2.99 -21.60
C ALA A 56 40.40 3.45 -22.94
N ALA A 57 39.54 3.94 -23.86
CA ALA A 57 39.97 4.46 -25.15
C ALA A 57 40.91 5.67 -25.00
N ARG A 58 40.64 6.55 -24.03
CA ARG A 58 41.50 7.69 -23.70
C ARG A 58 42.88 7.25 -23.21
N LEU A 59 42.93 6.27 -22.30
CA LEU A 59 44.17 5.73 -21.73
C LEU A 59 45.01 5.01 -22.79
N GLU A 60 44.39 4.19 -23.64
CA GLU A 60 45.04 3.53 -24.77
C GLU A 60 45.61 4.54 -25.76
N ALA A 61 44.84 5.58 -26.12
CA ALA A 61 45.31 6.64 -27.00
C ALA A 61 46.50 7.40 -26.38
N ALA A 62 46.45 7.71 -25.09
CA ALA A 62 47.54 8.38 -24.37
C ALA A 62 48.81 7.53 -24.32
N ASN A 63 48.68 6.20 -24.16
CA ASN A 63 49.80 5.28 -24.19
C ASN A 63 50.44 5.20 -25.59
N LEU A 64 49.63 5.13 -26.65
CA LEU A 64 50.15 5.14 -28.03
C LEU A 64 50.83 6.46 -28.40
N MET A 65 50.31 7.61 -27.96
CA MET A 65 50.94 8.91 -28.19
C MET A 65 52.34 9.04 -27.58
N ARG A 66 52.65 8.26 -26.54
CA ARG A 66 54.01 8.22 -25.93
C ARG A 66 54.99 7.35 -26.72
N ASN A 67 54.51 6.52 -27.65
CA ASN A 67 55.35 5.67 -28.48
C ASN A 67 55.57 6.31 -29.86
N ALA A 68 56.80 6.74 -30.16
CA ALA A 68 57.15 7.40 -31.42
C ALA A 68 56.95 6.52 -32.67
N ALA A 69 56.87 5.19 -32.51
CA ALA A 69 56.61 4.25 -33.60
C ALA A 69 55.11 3.95 -33.80
N ALA A 70 54.21 4.51 -32.98
CA ALA A 70 52.78 4.20 -33.07
C ALA A 70 52.13 4.80 -34.33
N PRO A 71 51.28 4.04 -35.05
CA PRO A 71 50.63 4.55 -36.25
C PRO A 71 49.54 5.57 -35.90
N LEU A 72 49.64 6.77 -36.47
CA LEU A 72 48.72 7.90 -36.25
C LEU A 72 47.24 7.55 -36.52
N LYS A 73 46.98 6.61 -37.43
CA LYS A 73 45.61 6.14 -37.72
C LYS A 73 44.96 5.49 -36.50
N GLN A 74 45.67 4.62 -35.79
CA GLN A 74 45.14 3.95 -34.58
C GLN A 74 44.83 4.97 -33.47
N ILE A 75 45.67 6.00 -33.32
CA ILE A 75 45.42 7.09 -32.35
C ILE A 75 44.15 7.86 -32.73
N ARG A 76 43.93 8.16 -34.01
CA ARG A 76 42.71 8.83 -34.49
C ARG A 76 41.46 7.97 -34.26
N ASP A 77 41.54 6.67 -34.54
CA ASP A 77 40.42 5.74 -34.36
C ASP A 77 40.06 5.62 -32.87
N LEU A 78 41.04 5.52 -31.96
CA LEU A 78 40.80 5.54 -30.51
C LEU A 78 40.21 6.86 -30.02
N LYS A 79 40.63 8.01 -30.58
CA LYS A 79 40.03 9.31 -30.26
C LYS A 79 38.60 9.44 -30.76
N ALA A 80 38.26 8.85 -31.92
CA ALA A 80 36.89 8.77 -32.38
C ALA A 80 36.03 7.89 -31.46
N LYS A 81 36.56 6.73 -31.04
CA LYS A 81 35.92 5.83 -30.07
C LYS A 81 35.70 6.50 -28.72
N GLU A 82 36.70 7.22 -28.20
CA GLU A 82 36.61 8.01 -26.97
C GLU A 82 35.44 9.01 -27.04
N ARG A 83 35.37 9.81 -28.11
CA ARG A 83 34.29 10.80 -28.28
C ARG A 83 32.92 10.14 -28.37
N ALA A 84 32.79 9.08 -29.16
CA ALA A 84 31.54 8.35 -29.30
C ALA A 84 31.05 7.77 -27.96
N ALA A 85 31.96 7.16 -27.19
CA ALA A 85 31.65 6.61 -25.87
C ALA A 85 31.28 7.68 -24.85
N TYR A 86 31.96 8.85 -24.86
CA TYR A 86 31.58 9.98 -24.00
C TYR A 86 30.20 10.54 -24.36
N THR A 87 29.89 10.74 -25.64
CA THR A 87 28.57 11.20 -26.07
C THR A 87 27.49 10.21 -25.63
N GLN A 88 27.73 8.90 -25.79
CA GLN A 88 26.81 7.87 -25.33
C GLN A 88 26.63 7.86 -23.80
N ALA A 89 27.70 8.12 -23.03
CA ALA A 89 27.62 8.26 -21.59
C ALA A 89 26.79 9.49 -21.17
N GLU A 90 26.91 10.61 -21.89
CA GLU A 90 26.09 11.82 -21.67
C GLU A 90 24.61 11.58 -21.97
N ASP A 91 24.29 10.89 -23.07
CA ASP A 91 22.91 10.50 -23.39
C ASP A 91 22.30 9.63 -22.29
N TYR A 92 23.06 8.64 -21.79
CA TYR A 92 22.60 7.81 -20.68
C TYR A 92 22.44 8.58 -19.38
N ARG A 93 23.26 9.61 -19.10
CA ARG A 93 23.06 10.47 -17.92
C ARG A 93 21.74 11.23 -17.99
N GLY A 94 21.34 11.72 -19.18
CA GLY A 94 20.03 12.32 -19.41
C GLY A 94 18.90 11.33 -19.13
N ILE A 95 18.98 10.13 -19.73
CA ILE A 95 18.00 9.05 -19.52
C ILE A 95 17.90 8.65 -18.04
N VAL A 96 19.03 8.55 -17.33
CA VAL A 96 19.06 8.22 -15.90
C VAL A 96 18.34 9.30 -15.08
N ALA A 97 18.52 10.58 -15.40
CA ALA A 97 17.85 11.67 -14.70
C ALA A 97 16.32 11.63 -14.92
N ASP A 98 15.87 11.38 -16.15
CA ASP A 98 14.44 11.21 -16.48
C ASP A 98 13.85 9.98 -15.77
N MET A 99 14.58 8.86 -15.75
CA MET A 99 14.17 7.63 -15.06
C MET A 99 14.12 7.80 -13.54
N GLN A 100 15.00 8.60 -12.94
CA GLN A 100 14.93 8.94 -11.51
C GLN A 100 13.63 9.67 -11.18
N LEU A 101 13.21 10.64 -12.00
CA LEU A 101 11.91 11.28 -11.83
C LEU A 101 10.76 10.28 -11.96
N ALA A 102 10.81 9.42 -12.97
CA ALA A 102 9.78 8.38 -13.16
C ALA A 102 9.69 7.41 -11.97
N VAL A 103 10.83 7.06 -11.34
CA VAL A 103 10.86 6.25 -10.11
C VAL A 103 10.18 6.99 -8.96
N ASP A 104 10.51 8.27 -8.76
CA ASP A 104 9.95 9.07 -7.67
C ASP A 104 8.42 9.25 -7.85
N GLU A 105 7.95 9.52 -9.06
CA GLU A 105 6.53 9.57 -9.42
C GLU A 105 5.83 8.22 -9.18
N ALA A 106 6.44 7.11 -9.60
CA ALA A 106 5.87 5.79 -9.43
C ALA A 106 5.77 5.39 -7.94
N LYS A 107 6.79 5.72 -7.13
CA LYS A 107 6.76 5.53 -5.68
C LYS A 107 5.65 6.35 -5.02
N LEU A 108 5.48 7.60 -5.44
CA LEU A 108 4.42 8.47 -4.95
C LEU A 108 3.02 7.89 -5.26
N ASN A 109 2.84 7.38 -6.48
CA ASN A 109 1.59 6.75 -6.90
C ASN A 109 1.32 5.46 -6.11
N ALA A 110 2.33 4.61 -5.89
CA ALA A 110 2.21 3.42 -5.06
C ALA A 110 1.83 3.77 -3.61
N GLY A 111 2.46 4.80 -3.02
CA GLY A 111 2.13 5.28 -1.68
C GLY A 111 0.71 5.84 -1.57
N SER A 112 0.24 6.54 -2.61
CA SER A 112 -1.16 6.99 -2.71
C SER A 112 -2.14 5.82 -2.80
N ALA A 113 -1.83 4.82 -3.63
CA ALA A 113 -2.65 3.62 -3.79
C ALA A 113 -2.70 2.79 -2.50
N LYS A 114 -1.58 2.69 -1.75
CA LYS A 114 -1.53 2.05 -0.42
C LYS A 114 -2.49 2.71 0.57
N SER A 115 -2.49 4.05 0.61
CA SER A 115 -3.41 4.78 1.49
C SER A 115 -4.87 4.51 1.13
N ASN A 116 -5.20 4.50 -0.18
CA ASN A 116 -6.56 4.21 -0.63
C ASN A 116 -6.97 2.76 -0.32
N GLU A 117 -6.09 1.78 -0.56
CA GLU A 117 -6.32 0.37 -0.17
C GLU A 117 -6.66 0.27 1.32
N HIS A 118 -5.87 0.90 2.18
CA HIS A 118 -6.10 0.87 3.62
C HIS A 118 -7.46 1.47 4.00
N THR A 119 -7.81 2.64 3.45
CA THR A 119 -9.11 3.27 3.70
C THR A 119 -10.27 2.37 3.26
N ARG A 120 -10.18 1.74 2.08
CA ARG A 120 -11.23 0.86 1.57
C ARG A 120 -11.31 -0.46 2.35
N PHE A 121 -10.18 -0.99 2.80
CA PHE A 121 -10.13 -2.16 3.67
C PHE A 121 -10.87 -1.89 4.98
N CYS A 122 -10.53 -0.80 5.67
CA CYS A 122 -11.19 -0.42 6.92
C CYS A 122 -12.70 -0.21 6.72
N ALA A 123 -13.11 0.47 5.65
CA ALA A 123 -14.51 0.66 5.33
C ALA A 123 -15.26 -0.66 5.10
N ALA A 124 -14.66 -1.61 4.37
CA ALA A 124 -15.27 -2.92 4.14
C ALA A 124 -15.39 -3.74 5.44
N ILE A 125 -14.39 -3.69 6.31
CA ILE A 125 -14.43 -4.33 7.63
C ILE A 125 -15.51 -3.70 8.52
N THR A 126 -15.65 -2.37 8.53
CA THR A 126 -16.70 -1.69 9.30
C THR A 126 -18.09 -2.10 8.82
N VAL A 127 -18.33 -2.08 7.50
CA VAL A 127 -19.61 -2.54 6.93
C VAL A 127 -19.85 -4.00 7.26
N TYR A 128 -18.82 -4.85 7.18
CA TYR A 128 -18.97 -6.26 7.54
C TYR A 128 -19.35 -6.44 9.01
N ALA A 129 -18.67 -5.74 9.92
CA ALA A 129 -18.97 -5.76 11.34
C ALA A 129 -20.41 -5.30 11.63
N ASP A 130 -20.88 -4.22 10.99
CA ASP A 130 -22.25 -3.73 11.14
C ASP A 130 -23.28 -4.75 10.65
N VAL A 131 -23.03 -5.39 9.51
CA VAL A 131 -23.90 -6.45 8.97
C VAL A 131 -23.92 -7.66 9.91
N ALA A 132 -22.76 -8.11 10.38
CA ALA A 132 -22.64 -9.22 11.31
C ALA A 132 -23.37 -8.93 12.63
N MET A 133 -23.27 -7.71 13.15
CA MET A 133 -23.98 -7.29 14.36
C MET A 133 -25.50 -7.24 14.17
N LYS A 134 -25.97 -6.72 13.03
CA LYS A 134 -27.42 -6.73 12.69
C LYS A 134 -27.96 -8.15 12.58
N HIS A 135 -27.21 -9.05 11.94
CA HIS A 135 -27.60 -10.44 11.84
C HIS A 135 -27.59 -11.13 13.22
N ALA A 136 -26.55 -10.91 14.03
CA ALA A 136 -26.48 -11.44 15.39
C ALA A 136 -27.68 -10.99 16.22
N ALA A 137 -28.09 -9.71 16.14
CA ALA A 137 -29.24 -9.18 16.87
C ALA A 137 -30.55 -9.93 16.59
N GLN A 138 -30.74 -10.44 15.36
CA GLN A 138 -31.92 -11.24 15.00
C GLN A 138 -31.97 -12.60 15.71
N THR A 139 -30.84 -13.08 16.22
CA THR A 139 -30.71 -14.38 16.89
C THR A 139 -30.72 -14.29 18.42
N LEU A 140 -30.80 -13.08 18.99
CA LEU A 140 -30.71 -12.84 20.44
C LEU A 140 -32.03 -13.09 21.20
N GLY A 141 -33.11 -13.51 20.54
CA GLY A 141 -34.42 -13.75 21.18
C GLY A 141 -34.35 -14.59 22.47
N PRO A 142 -33.68 -15.75 22.49
CA PRO A 142 -33.53 -16.55 23.72
C PRO A 142 -32.77 -15.82 24.84
N LEU A 143 -31.78 -14.99 24.48
CA LEU A 143 -31.04 -14.18 25.46
C LEU A 143 -31.97 -13.13 26.08
N PHE A 144 -32.78 -12.45 25.28
CA PHE A 144 -33.74 -11.46 25.79
C PHE A 144 -34.77 -12.09 26.73
N ALA A 145 -35.31 -13.27 26.41
CA ALA A 145 -36.20 -13.99 27.32
C ALA A 145 -35.51 -14.37 28.65
N ALA A 146 -34.24 -14.80 28.60
CA ALA A 146 -33.47 -15.09 29.81
C ALA A 146 -33.18 -13.82 30.64
N MET A 147 -32.94 -12.68 29.98
CA MET A 147 -32.77 -11.38 30.63
C MET A 147 -34.03 -10.98 31.40
N GLU A 148 -35.20 -11.08 30.79
CA GLU A 148 -36.49 -10.78 31.43
C GLU A 148 -36.74 -11.66 32.65
N LEU A 149 -36.44 -12.96 32.57
CA LEU A 149 -36.56 -13.88 33.70
C LEU A 149 -35.61 -13.53 34.86
N VAL A 150 -34.39 -13.07 34.56
CA VAL A 150 -33.43 -12.62 35.59
C VAL A 150 -33.88 -11.31 36.23
N GLU A 151 -34.36 -10.34 35.44
CA GLU A 151 -34.90 -9.09 35.96
C GLU A 151 -36.11 -9.36 36.86
N LEU A 152 -37.03 -10.24 36.45
CA LEU A 152 -38.17 -10.66 37.25
C LEU A 152 -37.73 -11.35 38.55
N ALA A 153 -36.76 -12.27 38.48
CA ALA A 153 -36.25 -12.95 39.67
C ALA A 153 -35.65 -11.96 40.69
N TYR A 154 -34.87 -10.98 40.22
CA TYR A 154 -34.31 -9.93 41.09
C TYR A 154 -35.38 -8.97 41.65
N ALA A 155 -36.43 -8.66 40.86
CA ALA A 155 -37.55 -7.86 41.35
C ALA A 155 -38.35 -8.58 42.44
N LEU A 156 -38.45 -9.92 42.36
CA LEU A 156 -39.16 -10.75 43.33
C LEU A 156 -38.39 -10.97 44.65
N GLU A 157 -37.08 -10.67 44.72
CA GLU A 157 -36.29 -10.79 45.96
C GLU A 157 -36.77 -9.85 47.11
N GLY A 158 -37.63 -8.87 46.81
CA GLY A 158 -38.30 -8.01 47.81
C GLY A 158 -37.41 -6.94 48.45
N HIS A 159 -37.97 -5.86 49.01
CA HIS A 159 -37.22 -4.65 49.40
C HIS A 159 -36.24 -4.75 50.60
N HIS A 160 -36.08 -5.91 51.23
CA HIS A 160 -35.21 -6.04 52.41
C HIS A 160 -34.09 -7.04 52.17
N GLY A 161 -32.87 -6.52 52.02
CA GLY A 161 -31.66 -7.34 51.93
C GLY A 161 -31.45 -8.02 50.57
N THR A 162 -31.87 -7.39 49.46
CA THR A 162 -31.63 -7.95 48.12
C THR A 162 -30.15 -8.14 47.86
N THR A 163 -29.83 -9.31 47.31
CA THR A 163 -28.45 -9.69 46.98
C THR A 163 -27.85 -8.72 45.97
N TRP A 164 -28.65 -8.26 45.01
CA TRP A 164 -28.23 -7.26 44.03
C TRP A 164 -28.08 -5.86 44.63
N GLY A 165 -28.94 -5.45 45.57
CA GLY A 165 -28.80 -4.14 46.24
C GLY A 165 -27.55 -4.08 47.12
N GLN A 166 -27.20 -5.20 47.78
CA GLN A 166 -25.95 -5.34 48.54
C GLN A 166 -24.68 -5.29 47.67
N LEU A 167 -24.79 -5.66 46.39
CA LEU A 167 -23.72 -5.53 45.41
C LEU A 167 -23.62 -4.12 44.81
N GLY A 168 -24.47 -3.18 45.25
CA GLY A 168 -24.41 -1.77 44.88
C GLY A 168 -25.08 -1.43 43.56
N TYR A 169 -26.00 -2.26 43.06
CA TYR A 169 -26.79 -1.94 41.86
C TYR A 169 -28.02 -1.11 42.24
N ASP A 170 -28.33 -0.09 41.45
CA ASP A 170 -29.46 0.83 41.67
C ASP A 170 -30.82 0.19 41.33
N SER A 171 -30.83 -0.85 40.49
CA SER A 171 -32.04 -1.57 40.10
C SER A 171 -31.81 -3.05 39.75
N PRO A 172 -32.86 -3.89 39.79
CA PRO A 172 -32.84 -5.25 39.25
C PRO A 172 -32.36 -5.33 37.80
N ARG A 173 -32.69 -4.32 37.00
CA ARG A 173 -32.31 -4.22 35.59
C ARG A 173 -30.81 -3.99 35.43
N ASP A 174 -30.21 -3.14 36.26
CA ASP A 174 -28.77 -2.86 36.20
C ASP A 174 -27.96 -4.11 36.60
N ALA A 175 -28.41 -4.83 37.64
CA ALA A 175 -27.81 -6.09 38.06
C ALA A 175 -27.91 -7.17 36.96
N MET A 176 -29.06 -7.24 36.28
CA MET A 176 -29.27 -8.12 35.13
C MET A 176 -28.33 -7.79 33.97
N HIS A 177 -28.22 -6.51 33.58
CA HIS A 177 -27.31 -6.08 32.51
C HIS A 177 -25.86 -6.42 32.82
N ASP A 178 -25.40 -6.22 34.07
CA ASP A 178 -24.04 -6.58 34.46
C ASP A 178 -23.80 -8.08 34.39
N ARG A 179 -24.76 -8.90 34.84
CA ARG A 179 -24.68 -10.37 34.73
C ARG A 179 -24.57 -10.82 33.27
N VAL A 180 -25.38 -10.27 32.38
CA VAL A 180 -25.37 -10.59 30.95
C VAL A 180 -24.05 -10.16 30.31
N ARG A 181 -23.57 -8.94 30.63
CA ARG A 181 -22.28 -8.44 30.17
C ARG A 181 -21.13 -9.40 30.53
N LYS A 182 -21.08 -9.87 31.78
CA LYS A 182 -20.08 -10.84 32.24
C LYS A 182 -20.14 -12.15 31.46
N ILE A 183 -21.35 -12.68 31.21
CA ILE A 183 -21.54 -13.91 30.42
C ILE A 183 -21.03 -13.72 28.98
N ILE A 184 -21.42 -12.63 28.32
CA ILE A 184 -20.98 -12.33 26.94
C ILE A 184 -19.45 -12.16 26.89
N GLN A 185 -18.86 -11.43 27.84
CA GLN A 185 -17.42 -11.20 27.88
C GLN A 185 -16.63 -12.52 28.05
N ASN A 186 -17.09 -13.41 28.92
CA ASN A 186 -16.49 -14.71 29.13
C ASN A 186 -16.61 -15.58 27.86
N ALA A 187 -17.79 -15.63 27.26
CA ALA A 187 -18.03 -16.38 26.03
C ALA A 187 -17.19 -15.85 24.85
N TYR A 188 -17.08 -14.53 24.70
CA TYR A 188 -16.26 -13.89 23.67
C TYR A 188 -14.78 -14.22 23.84
N THR A 189 -14.26 -14.14 25.08
CA THR A 189 -12.86 -14.45 25.38
C THR A 189 -12.52 -15.90 25.05
N ALA A 190 -13.43 -16.83 25.33
CA ALA A 190 -13.27 -18.25 24.99
C ALA A 190 -13.35 -18.52 23.47
N ALA A 191 -14.00 -17.65 22.69
CA ALA A 191 -14.25 -17.84 21.27
C ALA A 191 -13.25 -17.16 20.31
N LYS A 192 -12.28 -16.39 20.84
CA LYS A 192 -11.40 -15.44 20.11
C LYS A 192 -10.63 -16.00 18.88
N THR A 193 -10.61 -17.31 18.65
CA THR A 193 -9.75 -17.99 17.66
C THR A 193 -10.41 -18.39 16.33
N LYS A 194 -11.68 -18.03 16.06
CA LYS A 194 -12.47 -18.66 14.97
C LYS A 194 -12.76 -17.81 13.71
N LEU A 195 -12.05 -16.72 13.44
CA LEU A 195 -12.23 -15.97 12.18
C LEU A 195 -11.57 -16.65 10.96
N THR A 196 -10.70 -17.62 11.19
CA THR A 196 -10.04 -18.44 10.15
C THR A 196 -11.07 -19.38 9.51
N GLY A 197 -11.59 -19.01 8.33
CA GLY A 197 -12.59 -19.79 7.60
C GLY A 197 -13.77 -18.96 7.10
N ASP A 198 -13.86 -17.69 7.50
CA ASP A 198 -14.89 -16.78 7.04
C ASP A 198 -14.74 -16.41 5.55
N LYS A 199 -15.79 -16.62 4.77
CA LYS A 199 -15.80 -16.37 3.32
C LYS A 199 -15.57 -14.90 2.96
N VAL A 200 -16.15 -13.97 3.74
CA VAL A 200 -15.98 -12.53 3.53
C VAL A 200 -14.55 -12.12 3.87
N MET A 201 -14.00 -12.64 4.97
CA MET A 201 -12.58 -12.40 5.31
C MET A 201 -11.62 -12.96 4.26
N GLY A 202 -11.97 -14.07 3.60
CA GLY A 202 -11.23 -14.59 2.44
C GLY A 202 -11.22 -13.62 1.25
N MET A 203 -12.33 -12.92 1.01
CA MET A 203 -12.44 -11.89 -0.04
C MET A 203 -11.71 -10.60 0.31
N LEU A 204 -11.55 -10.29 1.61
CA LEU A 204 -10.86 -9.11 2.13
C LEU A 204 -9.36 -9.36 2.40
N LYS A 205 -8.74 -10.35 1.74
CA LYS A 205 -7.31 -10.62 1.89
C LYS A 205 -6.48 -9.41 1.45
N ARG A 206 -5.61 -8.93 2.35
CA ARG A 206 -4.69 -7.82 2.09
C ARG A 206 -3.59 -8.18 1.08
N PRO A 207 -3.16 -7.22 0.24
CA PRO A 207 -2.10 -7.45 -0.73
C PRO A 207 -0.75 -7.62 -0.02
N ASN A 208 0.16 -8.38 -0.65
CA ASN A 208 1.53 -8.53 -0.17
C ASN A 208 2.36 -7.26 -0.43
N GLY A 209 3.47 -7.11 0.30
CA GLY A 209 4.45 -6.04 0.03
C GLY A 209 3.98 -4.64 0.44
N LEU A 210 2.96 -4.54 1.29
CA LEU A 210 2.52 -3.27 1.87
C LEU A 210 3.66 -2.59 2.64
N ASP A 211 4.49 -3.34 3.35
CA ASP A 211 5.59 -2.81 4.17
C ASP A 211 6.72 -2.20 3.32
N ALA A 212 6.85 -2.63 2.05
CA ALA A 212 7.87 -2.13 1.13
C ALA A 212 7.51 -0.77 0.51
N VAL A 213 6.28 -0.28 0.70
CA VAL A 213 5.81 0.99 0.15
C VAL A 213 5.48 1.95 1.29
N GLU A 214 6.10 3.12 1.32
CA GLU A 214 5.78 4.13 2.31
C GLU A 214 4.40 4.75 2.08
N THR A 215 3.62 4.89 3.15
CA THR A 215 2.35 5.62 3.08
C THR A 215 2.64 7.10 2.93
N THR A 216 2.01 7.76 1.95
CA THR A 216 2.16 9.21 1.78
C THR A 216 0.89 9.93 2.20
N SER A 217 1.02 10.87 3.15
CA SER A 217 -0.11 11.71 3.59
C SER A 217 -0.62 12.61 2.45
N PRO A 218 -1.87 13.11 2.48
CA PRO A 218 -2.37 14.03 1.45
C PRO A 218 -1.50 15.27 1.26
N VAL A 219 -1.05 15.89 2.36
CA VAL A 219 -0.15 17.06 2.33
C VAL A 219 1.21 16.67 1.77
N GLY A 220 1.78 15.55 2.23
CA GLY A 220 3.05 15.03 1.71
C GLY A 220 2.98 14.71 0.21
N ARG A 221 1.82 14.24 -0.28
CA ARG A 221 1.59 13.99 -1.72
C ARG A 221 1.64 15.28 -2.52
N HIS A 222 0.98 16.33 -2.02
CA HIS A 222 0.97 17.63 -2.69
C HIS A 222 2.38 18.24 -2.76
N VAL A 223 3.12 18.24 -1.64
CA VAL A 223 4.50 18.76 -1.59
C VAL A 223 5.42 17.99 -2.54
N LYS A 224 5.41 16.66 -2.47
CA LYS A 224 6.23 15.81 -3.36
C LYS A 224 5.88 16.03 -4.83
N ARG A 225 4.60 16.22 -5.18
CA ARG A 225 4.18 16.50 -6.56
C ARG A 225 4.72 17.84 -7.05
N ILE A 226 4.62 18.91 -6.25
CA ILE A 226 5.19 20.21 -6.61
C ILE A 226 6.71 20.12 -6.80
N GLU A 227 7.39 19.40 -5.91
CA GLU A 227 8.83 19.20 -6.02
C GLU A 227 9.23 18.44 -7.29
N LEU A 228 8.48 17.39 -7.66
CA LEU A 228 8.69 16.65 -8.90
C LEU A 228 8.43 17.50 -10.13
N GLU A 229 7.37 18.30 -10.15
CA GLU A 229 7.07 19.24 -11.25
C GLU A 229 8.19 20.27 -11.43
N LYS A 230 8.74 20.80 -10.33
CA LYS A 230 9.90 21.71 -10.38
C LYS A 230 11.13 21.02 -10.95
N ARG A 231 11.51 19.84 -10.45
CA ARG A 231 12.66 19.09 -10.95
C ARG A 231 12.51 18.71 -12.42
N LYS A 232 11.29 18.36 -12.85
CA LYS A 232 10.97 18.10 -14.27
C LYS A 232 11.14 19.35 -15.13
N ALA A 233 10.65 20.50 -14.67
CA ALA A 233 10.84 21.77 -15.37
C ALA A 233 12.33 22.18 -15.45
N GLU A 234 13.11 21.92 -14.41
CA GLU A 234 14.56 22.16 -14.40
C GLU A 234 15.31 21.25 -15.38
N LEU A 235 14.95 19.96 -15.45
CA LEU A 235 15.53 19.01 -16.41
C LEU A 235 15.21 19.37 -17.87
N LEU A 236 13.99 19.86 -18.13
CA LEU A 236 13.62 20.38 -19.45
C LEU A 236 14.42 21.62 -19.82
N ARG A 237 14.73 22.51 -18.87
CA ARG A 237 15.53 23.71 -19.10
C ARG A 237 17.02 23.42 -19.28
N SER A 238 17.55 22.36 -18.68
CA SER A 238 18.96 21.99 -18.79
C SER A 238 19.31 21.24 -20.08
N GLY A 239 18.32 20.94 -20.93
CA GLY A 239 18.51 20.26 -22.21
C GLY A 239 18.78 18.75 -22.11
N PHE A 240 18.67 18.17 -20.90
CA PHE A 240 18.87 16.75 -20.64
C PHE A 240 17.60 15.91 -20.80
N ALA A 241 16.43 16.53 -20.78
CA ALA A 241 15.17 15.83 -20.98
C ALA A 241 15.00 15.45 -22.45
N LEU A 242 14.73 14.17 -22.71
CA LEU A 242 14.32 13.74 -24.05
C LEU A 242 12.98 14.40 -24.41
N PRO A 243 12.78 14.89 -25.65
CA PRO A 243 11.47 15.38 -26.05
C PRO A 243 10.48 14.23 -25.87
N THR A 244 9.51 14.43 -24.97
CA THR A 244 8.39 13.50 -24.82
C THR A 244 7.77 13.35 -26.18
N SER A 245 7.89 12.17 -26.80
CA SER A 245 7.12 11.85 -27.99
C SER A 245 5.65 12.00 -27.58
N GLN A 246 5.05 13.10 -28.02
CA GLN A 246 3.61 13.18 -28.09
C GLN A 246 3.20 12.02 -28.99
N SER A 247 2.65 10.97 -28.39
CA SER A 247 1.87 9.99 -29.11
C SER A 247 0.57 10.68 -29.53
N ASP A 248 0.68 11.53 -30.54
CA ASP A 248 -0.46 11.93 -31.34
C ASP A 248 -0.86 10.74 -32.20
N GLY A 249 -2.03 10.18 -31.90
CA GLY A 249 -2.89 9.49 -32.87
C GLY A 249 -2.64 8.01 -33.14
N ALA A 250 -3.51 7.16 -32.58
CA ALA A 250 -4.49 6.39 -33.36
C ALA A 250 -5.57 5.83 -32.44
#